data_AF-A0A2J5PGM3-F1
#
_entry.id   AF-A0A2J5PGM3-F1
#
_cell.length_a   1.000
_cell.length_b   1.000
_cell.length_c   1.000
_cell.angle_alpha   90.00
_cell.angle_beta   90.00
_cell.angle_gamma   90.00
#
_symmetry.space_group_name_H-M   'P 1'
#
loop_
_entity.id
_entity.type
_entity.pdbx_description
1 polymer ?
#
loop_
_entity_poly.entity_id
_entity_poly.type
_entity_poly.pdbx_seq_one_letter_code
_entity_poly.pdbx_strand_id
1 'polypeptide(L)'
;MLHRVILFLLFGLLPTSLVRAAPAQQLFNDWQVTCNNQNFCVARNVGLHHGLVMTLTRSAGAATSASLRIELGGVGNPVAALAPIAPRLRLDGKPLS
;
A
#
# COMPACT_ATOMS: atom_id res chain seq x y z
N MET A 1 -20.57 24.91 38.49
CA MET A 1 -19.66 23.74 38.40
C MET A 1 -19.89 22.91 37.15
N LEU A 2 -21.13 22.53 36.83
CA LEU A 2 -21.47 21.72 35.64
C LEU A 2 -20.94 22.32 34.32
N HIS A 3 -21.10 23.63 34.10
CA HIS A 3 -20.60 24.32 32.90
C HIS A 3 -19.07 24.23 32.72
N ARG A 4 -18.31 24.24 33.82
CA ARG A 4 -16.85 24.07 33.78
C ARG A 4 -16.47 22.65 33.36
N VAL A 5 -17.19 21.66 33.88
CA VAL A 5 -16.98 20.24 33.53
C VAL A 5 -17.35 19.99 32.06
N ILE A 6 -18.47 20.56 31.59
CA ILE A 6 -18.88 20.49 30.18
C ILE A 6 -17.83 21.13 29.26
N LEU A 7 -17.28 22.29 29.64
CA LEU A 7 -16.20 22.93 28.89
C LEU A 7 -14.94 22.05 28.81
N PHE A 8 -14.55 21.42 29.92
CA PHE A 8 -13.41 20.51 29.95
C PHE A 8 -13.65 19.24 29.09
N LEU A 9 -14.86 18.67 29.11
CA LEU A 9 -15.21 17.55 28.22
C LEU A 9 -15.18 17.95 26.74
N LEU A 10 -15.73 19.12 26.39
CA LEU A 10 -15.72 19.62 25.02
C LEU A 10 -14.28 19.87 24.53
N PHE A 11 -13.44 20.53 25.31
CA PHE A 11 -12.06 20.80 24.89
C PHE A 11 -11.15 19.56 24.92
N GLY A 12 -11.42 18.59 25.80
CA GLY A 12 -10.60 17.38 25.95
C GLY A 12 -10.92 16.25 24.97
N LEU A 13 -12.20 16.07 24.59
CA LEU A 13 -12.63 14.92 23.77
C LEU A 13 -12.75 15.23 22.27
N LEU A 14 -13.07 16.47 21.89
CA LEU A 14 -13.20 16.84 20.48
C LEU A 14 -11.91 16.76 19.62
N PRO A 15 -10.68 16.98 20.13
CA PRO A 15 -9.51 16.97 19.25
C PRO A 15 -9.02 15.56 18.87
N THR A 16 -9.53 14.50 19.50
CA THR A 16 -9.02 13.13 19.31
C THR A 16 -9.33 12.54 17.93
N SER A 17 -10.40 13.01 17.26
CA SER A 17 -10.81 12.52 15.93
C SER A 17 -10.05 13.15 14.77
N LEU A 18 -9.22 14.19 15.02
CA LEU A 18 -8.49 14.93 13.99
C LEU A 18 -7.05 14.47 13.77
N VAL A 19 -6.56 13.50 14.55
CA VAL A 19 -5.21 12.95 14.35
C VAL A 19 -5.24 11.92 13.24
N ARG A 20 -5.35 12.39 12.00
CA ARG A 20 -5.11 11.55 10.82
C ARG A 20 -3.61 11.49 10.61
N ALA A 21 -2.99 10.38 11.02
CA ALA A 21 -1.60 10.11 10.66
C ALA A 21 -1.50 10.11 9.13
N ALA A 22 -0.58 10.89 8.58
CA ALA A 22 -0.19 10.77 7.18
C ALA A 22 0.28 9.32 6.94
N PRO A 23 0.03 8.74 5.75
CA PRO A 23 0.52 7.40 5.46
C PRO A 23 2.04 7.37 5.64
N ALA A 24 2.52 6.45 6.46
CA ALA A 24 3.95 6.27 6.63
C ALA A 24 4.50 5.66 5.34
N GLN A 25 5.38 6.38 4.66
CA GLN A 25 5.99 5.95 3.41
C GLN A 25 7.49 5.81 3.61
N GLN A 26 8.01 4.63 3.29
CA GLN A 26 9.42 4.31 3.43
C GLN A 26 9.91 3.51 2.22
N LEU A 27 11.16 3.75 1.86
CA LEU A 27 11.83 3.02 0.80
C LEU A 27 12.71 1.93 1.41
N PHE A 28 12.58 0.71 0.91
CA PHE A 28 13.39 -0.45 1.24
C PHE A 28 13.99 -1.02 -0.04
N ASN A 29 15.24 -0.68 -0.35
CA ASN A 29 15.85 -0.97 -1.66
C ASN A 29 14.96 -0.47 -2.80
N ASP A 30 14.57 -1.35 -3.71
CA ASP A 30 13.69 -1.05 -4.84
C ASP A 30 12.20 -1.15 -4.51
N TRP A 31 11.82 -1.10 -3.22
CA TRP A 31 10.43 -1.19 -2.78
C TRP A 31 10.00 0.05 -2.01
N GLN A 32 8.92 0.66 -2.48
CA GLN A 32 8.21 1.69 -1.75
C GLN A 32 7.08 1.06 -0.94
N VAL A 33 7.19 1.17 0.37
CA VAL A 33 6.18 0.70 1.33
C VAL A 33 5.40 1.90 1.83
N THR A 34 4.08 1.87 1.63
CA THR A 34 3.15 2.89 2.11
C THR A 34 2.10 2.23 2.98
N CYS A 35 2.00 2.67 4.24
CA CYS A 35 1.08 2.12 5.22
C CYS A 35 0.06 3.18 5.67
N ASN A 36 -1.21 2.82 5.58
CA ASN A 36 -2.26 3.42 6.38
C ASN A 36 -2.42 2.55 7.64
N ASN A 37 -1.92 3.03 8.77
CA ASN A 37 -1.78 2.30 10.04
C ASN A 37 -3.03 1.51 10.49
N GLN A 38 -4.22 1.91 10.07
CA GLN A 38 -5.49 1.28 10.47
C GLN A 38 -6.05 0.29 9.44
N ASN A 39 -5.62 0.36 8.18
CA ASN A 39 -6.32 -0.35 7.09
C ASN A 39 -5.42 -1.34 6.36
N PHE A 40 -4.32 -0.85 5.78
CA PHE A 40 -3.48 -1.66 4.90
C PHE A 40 -2.07 -1.09 4.77
N CYS A 41 -1.15 -1.98 4.42
CA CYS A 41 0.16 -1.64 3.90
C CYS A 41 0.27 -2.13 2.45
N VAL A 42 0.85 -1.30 1.60
CA VAL A 42 1.15 -1.63 0.20
C VAL A 42 2.66 -1.53 0.02
N ALA A 43 3.28 -2.58 -0.50
CA ALA A 43 4.66 -2.56 -0.99
C ALA A 43 4.63 -2.63 -2.52
N ARG A 44 5.18 -1.61 -3.17
CA ARG A 44 5.25 -1.51 -4.63
C ARG A 44 6.71 -1.37 -5.06
N ASN A 45 7.12 -2.12 -6.06
CA ASN A 45 8.48 -1.97 -6.60
C ASN A 45 8.64 -0.63 -7.37
N VAL A 46 9.86 -0.12 -7.40
CA VAL A 46 10.28 1.14 -8.04
C VAL A 46 11.58 0.91 -8.83
N GLY A 47 11.96 1.80 -9.76
CA GLY A 47 13.21 1.60 -10.55
C GLY A 47 13.00 0.91 -11.90
N LEU A 48 11.83 1.12 -12.50
CA LEU A 48 11.44 0.70 -13.86
C LEU A 48 11.39 -0.81 -14.16
N HIS A 49 12.16 -1.71 -13.54
CA HIS A 49 12.06 -3.19 -13.67
C HIS A 49 11.51 -3.74 -15.01
N HIS A 50 12.02 -3.26 -16.15
CA HIS A 50 11.53 -3.62 -17.50
C HIS A 50 10.02 -3.38 -17.74
N GLY A 51 9.42 -2.42 -17.06
CA GLY A 51 7.99 -2.11 -17.06
C GLY A 51 7.16 -2.99 -16.13
N LEU A 52 7.78 -3.96 -15.44
CA LEU A 52 7.08 -4.86 -14.52
C LEU A 52 6.84 -4.18 -13.18
N VAL A 53 5.56 -4.02 -12.83
CA VAL A 53 5.13 -3.48 -11.55
C VAL A 53 4.55 -4.61 -10.72
N MET A 54 5.11 -4.80 -9.53
CA MET A 54 4.64 -5.72 -8.50
C MET A 54 4.10 -4.90 -7.34
N THR A 55 2.88 -5.21 -6.93
CA THR A 55 2.20 -4.60 -5.78
C THR A 55 1.74 -5.68 -4.83
N LEU A 56 2.30 -5.68 -3.63
CA LEU A 56 1.95 -6.54 -2.52
C LEU A 56 1.08 -5.73 -1.56
N THR A 57 -0.14 -6.17 -1.30
CA THR A 57 -1.04 -5.54 -0.33
C THR A 57 -1.26 -6.49 0.84
N ARG A 58 -1.24 -5.96 2.07
CA ARG A 58 -1.62 -6.71 3.27
C ARG A 58 -2.51 -5.84 4.16
N SER A 59 -3.59 -6.40 4.68
CA SER A 59 -4.44 -5.72 5.66
C SER A 59 -3.71 -5.49 6.99
N ALA A 60 -4.07 -4.42 7.69
CA ALA A 60 -3.66 -4.15 9.06
C ALA A 60 -4.64 -4.79 10.08
N GLY A 61 -4.19 -4.97 11.33
CA GLY A 61 -5.03 -5.49 12.41
C GLY A 61 -5.22 -7.01 12.38
N ALA A 62 -6.40 -7.47 12.83
CA ALA A 62 -6.76 -8.89 12.95
C ALA A 62 -7.02 -9.56 11.60
N ALA A 63 -7.36 -8.79 10.57
CA ALA A 63 -7.42 -9.29 9.21
C ALA A 63 -6.00 -9.53 8.69
N THR A 64 -5.73 -10.71 8.16
CA THR A 64 -4.43 -11.10 7.59
C THR A 64 -4.50 -11.34 6.08
N SER A 65 -5.44 -10.69 5.39
CA SER A 65 -5.55 -10.85 3.94
C SER A 65 -4.33 -10.25 3.26
N ALA A 66 -3.83 -10.97 2.26
CA ALA A 66 -2.71 -10.56 1.45
C ALA A 66 -3.05 -10.79 -0.02
N SER A 67 -2.59 -9.88 -0.88
CA SER A 67 -2.72 -10.02 -2.33
C SER A 67 -1.44 -9.58 -3.04
N LEU A 68 -1.11 -10.28 -4.12
CA LEU A 68 -0.03 -9.94 -5.03
C LEU A 68 -0.65 -9.60 -6.38
N ARG A 69 -0.32 -8.42 -6.90
CA ARG A 69 -0.70 -7.96 -8.23
C ARG A 69 0.56 -7.69 -9.04
N ILE A 70 0.61 -8.26 -10.24
CA ILE A 70 1.72 -8.09 -11.18
C ILE A 70 1.16 -7.49 -12.46
N GLU A 71 1.69 -6.34 -12.87
CA GLU A 71 1.23 -5.58 -14.03
C GLU A 71 2.41 -5.21 -14.92
N LEU A 72 2.11 -5.02 -16.20
CA LEU A 72 3.04 -4.42 -17.16
C LEU A 72 2.58 -2.98 -17.41
N GLY A 73 3.28 -2.00 -16.86
CA GLY A 73 2.80 -0.62 -16.84
C GLY A 73 3.68 0.35 -16.04
N GLY A 74 4.82 0.72 -16.61
CA GLY A 74 5.63 1.87 -16.17
C GLY A 74 5.32 3.12 -17.01
N VAL A 75 5.70 4.30 -16.53
CA VAL A 75 5.39 5.63 -17.11
C VAL A 75 6.01 5.90 -18.50
N GLY A 76 6.44 4.88 -19.25
CA GLY A 76 7.18 5.10 -20.50
C GLY A 76 7.39 3.91 -21.43
N ASN A 77 6.46 2.96 -21.55
CA ASN A 77 6.60 1.92 -22.59
C ASN A 77 5.25 1.56 -23.26
N PRO A 78 5.19 1.50 -24.61
CA PRO A 78 3.99 1.11 -25.32
C PRO A 78 3.77 -0.39 -25.16
N VAL A 79 2.72 -0.77 -24.43
CA VAL A 79 2.28 -2.15 -24.17
C VAL A 79 1.80 -2.89 -25.44
N ALA A 80 1.82 -2.23 -26.60
CA ALA A 80 1.08 -2.65 -27.80
C ALA A 80 1.62 -3.89 -28.56
N ALA A 81 2.80 -4.43 -28.21
CA ALA A 81 3.43 -5.50 -29.00
C ALA A 81 3.77 -6.79 -28.22
N LEU A 82 3.47 -6.88 -26.92
CA LEU A 82 3.88 -8.02 -26.10
C LEU A 82 2.72 -8.97 -25.83
N ALA A 83 2.97 -10.27 -26.04
CA ALA A 83 2.05 -11.34 -25.64
C ALA A 83 1.71 -11.27 -24.14
N PRO A 84 0.54 -11.79 -23.70
CA PRO A 84 0.11 -11.75 -22.31
C PRO A 84 1.22 -12.17 -21.34
N ILE A 85 1.40 -11.41 -20.26
CA ILE A 85 2.52 -11.62 -19.34
C ILE A 85 2.33 -12.85 -18.44
N ALA A 86 1.08 -13.17 -18.07
CA ALA A 86 0.74 -14.25 -17.15
C ALA A 86 1.43 -15.61 -17.44
N PRO A 87 1.36 -16.19 -18.67
CA PRO A 87 1.96 -17.50 -18.95
C PRO A 87 3.51 -17.51 -18.90
N ARG A 88 4.15 -16.34 -18.80
CA ARG A 88 5.61 -16.19 -18.84
C ARG A 88 6.20 -15.86 -17.47
N LEU A 89 5.36 -15.60 -16.47
CA LEU A 89 5.82 -15.27 -15.13
C LEU A 89 6.39 -16.51 -14.44
N ARG A 90 7.56 -16.34 -13.84
CA ARG A 90 8.25 -17.37 -13.08
C ARG A 90 8.64 -16.82 -11.72
N LEU A 91 8.45 -17.64 -10.68
CA LEU A 91 8.95 -17.40 -9.33
C LEU A 91 10.05 -18.42 -9.06
N ASP A 92 11.26 -17.96 -8.78
CA ASP A 92 12.44 -18.81 -8.56
C ASP A 92 12.66 -19.84 -9.68
N GLY A 93 12.41 -19.42 -10.92
CA GLY A 93 12.53 -20.27 -12.10
C GLY A 93 11.35 -21.23 -12.31
N LYS A 94 10.33 -21.26 -11.44
CA LYS A 94 9.13 -22.10 -11.61
C LYS A 94 7.96 -21.28 -12.17
N PRO A 95 7.15 -21.82 -13.10
CA PRO A 95 5.96 -21.12 -13.59
C PRO A 95 4.95 -20.87 -12.46
N LEU A 96 4.18 -19.78 -12.57
CA LEU A 96 3.12 -19.44 -11.61
C LEU A 96 1.76 -20.14 -11.88
N SER A 97 1.70 -21.01 -12.89
CA SER A 97 0.49 -21.74 -13.35
C SER A 97 0.53 -23.22 -13.00
#